data_AF-A0AAU5A8L3-F1
#
_entry.id   AF-A0AAU5A8L3-F1
#
_cell.length_a   1.000
_cell.length_b   1.000
_cell.length_c   1.000
_cell.angle_alpha   90.00
_cell.angle_beta   90.00
_cell.angle_gamma   90.00
#
_symmetry.space_group_name_H-M   'P 1'
#
loop_
_entity.id
_entity.type
_entity.pdbx_description
1 polymer ?
#
loop_
_entity_poly.entity_id
_entity_poly.type
_entity_poly.pdbx_seq_one_letter_code
_entity_poly.pdbx_strand_id
1 'polypeptide(L)'
;MTQGAGVRAGELPDDLTAAEAGMWQAFRNGSVYDLRAGDTTVDDPHGGHPWGPERSVRARIVAWLLLDGPPALDGRVASLKLTGVQIVDVLDLAGGTIEPYVEIKGCRFEKEVLLPEARFTTVRLVDCAVPRLEAARVHTEGDLHLPRCRFHNGVRLTDAHIGTDLLLNQAIVYRDRRGRSLTGDGMTVGQDLQAEMLESHGELSLRGAKVGVSLSLRGSRLANPYGSRRALNAPQLTVERTLYLTPASVGDPLHTSGRTPARGTRVQRFECEGGIRLDDGRFGDAVDFEQARLVLRDDQEVSLRRVQVPELRFLGERPQRGRVVLNGAKVVNLMDHATSWPGAGQLQMGGFQYEYLVPRGPFPLSRRLEWVAAATPEYNPEPYERLATVLRNGGEDEDAREVLLAKQRHRRENLPIAAKLWGYAQDWTVAYGYRPGRAAVWMAVLWAATSIAFAHADHPPLKSGEHPPWNPSLFALDLLLPVIDLGQVGYWQLRGGWQWLSAVVILLGWVLATTVAAGATRLLRRG
;
A
#
# COMPACT_ATOMS: atom_id res chain seq x y z
N MET A 1 -72.85 20.60 -9.61
CA MET A 1 -71.41 20.79 -9.93
C MET A 1 -70.64 20.59 -8.64
N THR A 2 -69.68 19.68 -8.69
CA THR A 2 -68.98 18.98 -7.62
C THR A 2 -68.23 19.89 -6.65
N GLN A 3 -68.65 19.90 -5.39
CA GLN A 3 -67.79 20.28 -4.26
C GLN A 3 -66.71 19.19 -4.12
N GLY A 4 -65.46 19.54 -4.42
CA GLY A 4 -64.32 18.71 -4.06
C GLY A 4 -64.13 18.76 -2.55
N ALA A 5 -64.39 17.65 -1.87
CA ALA A 5 -64.02 17.45 -0.48
C ALA A 5 -62.49 17.37 -0.40
N GLY A 6 -61.84 18.52 -0.26
CA GLY A 6 -60.45 18.59 0.19
C GLY A 6 -60.43 18.20 1.66
N VAL A 7 -59.72 17.13 1.99
CA VAL A 7 -59.39 16.74 3.37
C VAL A 7 -58.85 17.98 4.10
N ARG A 8 -59.44 18.35 5.23
CA ARG A 8 -58.98 19.52 6.01
C ARG A 8 -57.56 19.30 6.48
N ALA A 9 -56.75 20.35 6.46
CA ALA A 9 -55.36 20.31 6.91
C ALA A 9 -55.27 19.74 8.34
N GLY A 10 -54.78 18.50 8.46
CA GLY A 10 -54.55 17.82 9.74
C GLY A 10 -55.59 16.79 10.20
N GLU A 11 -56.65 16.50 9.43
CA GLU A 11 -57.53 15.35 9.71
C GLU A 11 -56.81 14.02 9.41
N LEU A 12 -57.05 13.01 10.26
CA LEU A 12 -56.52 11.65 10.10
C LEU A 12 -57.16 11.01 8.86
N PRO A 13 -56.38 10.47 7.90
CA PRO A 13 -56.93 9.71 6.79
C PRO A 13 -57.69 8.47 7.28
N ASP A 14 -58.84 8.19 6.65
CA ASP A 14 -59.79 7.16 7.11
C ASP A 14 -59.26 5.70 7.00
N ASP A 15 -58.23 5.45 6.19
CA ASP A 15 -57.65 4.11 5.93
C ASP A 15 -56.38 3.83 6.76
N LEU A 16 -56.10 4.59 7.83
CA LEU A 16 -54.93 4.33 8.67
C LEU A 16 -55.20 3.24 9.72
N THR A 17 -54.25 2.34 9.88
CA THR A 17 -54.23 1.42 11.03
C THR A 17 -53.99 2.19 12.34
N ALA A 18 -54.26 1.57 13.49
CA ALA A 18 -54.01 2.20 14.80
C ALA A 18 -52.54 2.64 14.98
N ALA A 19 -51.59 1.82 14.49
CA ALA A 19 -50.17 2.13 14.52
C ALA A 19 -49.83 3.34 13.63
N GLU A 20 -50.39 3.39 12.42
CA GLU A 20 -50.16 4.51 11.49
C GLU A 20 -50.82 5.81 11.97
N ALA A 21 -52.02 5.74 12.55
CA ALA A 21 -52.71 6.87 13.14
C ALA A 21 -51.92 7.45 14.33
N GLY A 22 -51.37 6.58 15.18
CA GLY A 22 -50.48 7.00 16.27
C GLY A 22 -49.19 7.66 15.76
N MET A 23 -48.57 7.07 14.74
CA MET A 23 -47.40 7.64 14.06
C MET A 23 -47.70 9.03 13.47
N TRP A 24 -48.85 9.20 12.82
CA TRP A 24 -49.30 10.47 12.25
C TRP A 24 -49.40 11.58 13.31
N GLN A 25 -50.00 11.28 14.47
CA GLN A 25 -50.12 12.23 15.56
C GLN A 25 -48.76 12.54 16.20
N ALA A 26 -47.92 11.53 16.39
CA ALA A 26 -46.57 11.72 16.92
C ALA A 26 -45.71 12.59 16.00
N PHE A 27 -45.84 12.42 14.68
CA PHE A 27 -45.16 13.23 13.68
C PHE A 27 -45.52 14.72 13.82
N ARG A 28 -46.81 15.05 13.90
CA ARG A 28 -47.27 16.45 14.07
C ARG A 28 -46.84 17.07 15.40
N ASN A 29 -46.74 16.26 16.45
CA ASN A 29 -46.29 16.70 17.76
C ASN A 29 -44.75 16.79 17.88
N GLY A 30 -44.03 16.11 16.97
CA GLY A 30 -42.57 15.97 17.00
C GLY A 30 -42.03 15.07 18.12
N SER A 31 -42.88 14.21 18.67
CA SER A 31 -42.55 13.28 19.76
C SER A 31 -42.09 11.93 19.23
N VAL A 32 -41.33 11.19 20.05
CA VAL A 32 -40.96 9.80 19.74
C VAL A 32 -42.21 8.92 19.75
N TYR A 33 -42.39 8.13 18.70
CA TYR A 33 -43.40 7.07 18.62
C TYR A 33 -42.75 5.72 18.89
N ASP A 34 -43.02 5.16 20.06
CA ASP A 34 -42.40 3.92 20.55
C ASP A 34 -43.44 2.80 20.63
N LEU A 35 -43.18 1.71 19.90
CA LEU A 35 -44.03 0.52 19.86
C LEU A 35 -43.34 -0.72 20.46
N ARG A 36 -42.29 -0.53 21.26
CA ARG A 36 -41.61 -1.61 21.98
C ARG A 36 -42.49 -2.21 23.07
N ALA A 37 -42.34 -3.51 23.28
CA ALA A 37 -43.01 -4.24 24.36
C ALA A 37 -42.29 -4.09 25.72
N GLY A 38 -41.03 -3.64 25.72
CA GLY A 38 -40.19 -3.52 26.92
C GLY A 38 -39.35 -4.77 27.22
N ASP A 39 -39.50 -5.83 26.42
CA ASP A 39 -38.70 -7.05 26.47
C ASP A 39 -37.62 -7.00 25.38
N THR A 40 -36.35 -7.03 25.78
CA THR A 40 -35.21 -6.90 24.86
C THR A 40 -35.12 -8.02 23.83
N THR A 41 -35.64 -9.21 24.13
CA THR A 41 -35.63 -10.35 23.21
C THR A 41 -36.71 -10.21 22.13
N VAL A 42 -37.89 -9.72 22.52
CA VAL A 42 -39.01 -9.47 21.60
C VAL A 42 -38.76 -8.22 20.76
N ASP A 43 -38.16 -7.20 21.36
CA ASP A 43 -37.88 -5.91 20.72
C ASP A 43 -36.61 -5.89 19.87
N ASP A 44 -35.86 -6.99 19.80
CA ASP A 44 -34.65 -7.08 18.95
C ASP A 44 -35.02 -7.01 17.45
N PRO A 45 -34.67 -5.92 16.74
CA PRO A 45 -34.96 -5.79 15.32
C PRO A 45 -34.22 -6.82 14.48
N HIS A 46 -33.09 -7.36 14.96
CA HIS A 46 -32.27 -8.37 14.29
C HIS A 46 -32.64 -9.81 14.68
N GLY A 47 -33.54 -9.97 15.65
CA GLY A 47 -34.00 -11.25 16.16
C GLY A 47 -35.03 -11.92 15.25
N GLY A 48 -35.32 -13.19 15.52
CA GLY A 48 -36.29 -13.98 14.76
C GLY A 48 -37.75 -13.80 15.21
N HIS A 49 -38.01 -13.06 16.29
CA HIS A 49 -39.36 -12.87 16.79
C HIS A 49 -40.21 -12.07 15.77
N PRO A 50 -41.38 -12.59 15.35
CA PRO A 50 -42.27 -11.86 14.46
C PRO A 50 -42.91 -10.68 15.19
N TRP A 51 -42.97 -9.51 14.56
CA TRP A 51 -43.74 -8.37 15.05
C TRP A 51 -45.08 -8.34 14.33
N GLY A 52 -46.17 -8.11 15.07
CA GLY A 52 -47.52 -8.16 14.54
C GLY A 52 -47.98 -6.84 13.89
N PRO A 53 -49.25 -6.78 13.44
CA PRO A 53 -49.83 -5.59 12.84
C PRO A 53 -49.84 -4.37 13.77
N GLU A 54 -49.85 -4.59 15.09
CA GLU A 54 -49.78 -3.55 16.12
C GLU A 54 -48.46 -2.77 16.12
N ARG A 55 -47.39 -3.32 15.54
CA ARG A 55 -46.08 -2.67 15.37
C ARG A 55 -45.78 -2.29 13.92
N SER A 56 -46.70 -2.58 13.00
CA SER A 56 -46.46 -2.47 11.56
C SER A 56 -47.05 -1.20 10.98
N VAL A 57 -46.26 -0.46 10.20
CA VAL A 57 -46.70 0.71 9.44
C VAL A 57 -46.31 0.55 7.97
N ARG A 58 -47.21 0.91 7.05
CA ARG A 58 -46.90 0.85 5.61
C ARG A 58 -45.85 1.90 5.25
N ALA A 59 -44.84 1.49 4.47
CA ALA A 59 -43.79 2.37 3.98
C ALA A 59 -44.34 3.57 3.19
N ARG A 60 -45.47 3.39 2.48
CA ARG A 60 -46.16 4.49 1.79
C ARG A 60 -46.62 5.60 2.75
N ILE A 61 -47.07 5.27 3.95
CA ILE A 61 -47.49 6.27 4.94
C ILE A 61 -46.28 6.98 5.53
N VAL A 62 -45.18 6.26 5.76
CA VAL A 62 -43.90 6.86 6.15
C VAL A 62 -43.42 7.84 5.07
N ALA A 63 -43.44 7.43 3.80
CA ALA A 63 -43.06 8.29 2.69
C ALA A 63 -43.96 9.52 2.58
N TRP A 64 -45.27 9.34 2.79
CA TRP A 64 -46.22 10.45 2.80
C TRP A 64 -45.87 11.48 3.89
N LEU A 65 -45.63 11.05 5.13
CA LEU A 65 -45.24 11.97 6.21
C LEU A 65 -43.95 12.75 5.90
N LEU A 66 -43.00 12.12 5.20
CA LEU A 66 -41.71 12.74 4.90
C LEU A 66 -41.72 13.67 3.69
N LEU A 67 -42.58 13.41 2.70
CA LEU A 67 -42.61 14.15 1.43
C LEU A 67 -43.75 15.18 1.35
N ASP A 68 -44.89 14.91 1.97
CA ASP A 68 -46.09 15.76 1.95
C ASP A 68 -46.89 15.58 3.25
N GLY A 69 -46.19 15.66 4.37
CA GLY A 69 -46.75 15.41 5.71
C GLY A 69 -47.69 16.52 6.17
N PRO A 70 -48.58 16.23 7.13
CA PRO A 70 -49.45 17.24 7.74
C PRO A 70 -48.62 18.32 8.48
N PRO A 71 -49.15 19.54 8.63
CA PRO A 71 -48.49 20.57 9.42
C PRO A 71 -48.37 20.15 10.89
N ALA A 72 -47.31 20.65 11.53
CA ALA A 72 -47.09 20.50 12.96
C ALA A 72 -48.27 21.08 13.77
N LEU A 73 -48.43 20.60 15.01
CA LEU A 73 -49.32 21.26 15.96
C LEU A 73 -48.75 22.63 16.35
N ASP A 74 -49.62 23.55 16.78
CA ASP A 74 -49.21 24.89 17.20
C ASP A 74 -48.10 24.84 18.26
N GLY A 75 -47.00 25.56 18.02
CA GLY A 75 -45.82 25.57 18.88
C GLY A 75 -44.97 24.29 18.86
N ARG A 76 -45.20 23.37 17.90
CA ARG A 76 -44.42 22.15 17.70
C ARG A 76 -43.69 22.17 16.36
N VAL A 77 -42.71 21.27 16.23
CA VAL A 77 -41.98 21.03 14.97
C VAL A 77 -42.27 19.61 14.52
N ALA A 78 -42.71 19.45 13.27
CA ALA A 78 -42.96 18.14 12.70
C ALA A 78 -41.65 17.35 12.58
N SER A 79 -41.64 16.12 13.08
CA SER A 79 -40.47 15.23 12.95
C SER A 79 -40.88 13.77 13.02
N LEU A 80 -40.21 12.92 12.26
CA LEU A 80 -40.43 11.48 12.26
C LEU A 80 -39.43 10.82 13.20
N LYS A 81 -39.91 10.40 14.38
CA LYS A 81 -39.10 9.71 15.40
C LYS A 81 -39.74 8.37 15.72
N LEU A 82 -39.20 7.28 15.20
CA LEU A 82 -39.76 5.93 15.34
C LEU A 82 -38.86 5.06 16.21
N THR A 83 -39.47 4.28 17.12
CA THR A 83 -38.76 3.28 17.92
C THR A 83 -39.52 1.96 17.93
N GLY A 84 -38.83 0.86 17.58
CA GLY A 84 -39.44 -0.48 17.62
C GLY A 84 -40.54 -0.70 16.58
N VAL A 85 -40.51 -0.01 15.44
CA VAL A 85 -41.55 -0.10 14.41
C VAL A 85 -41.11 -1.04 13.28
N GLN A 86 -42.03 -1.86 12.78
CA GLN A 86 -41.87 -2.60 11.53
C GLN A 86 -42.40 -1.77 10.36
N ILE A 87 -41.53 -1.45 9.40
CA ILE A 87 -41.92 -0.77 8.17
C ILE A 87 -42.13 -1.83 7.10
N VAL A 88 -43.39 -2.02 6.70
CA VAL A 88 -43.79 -2.99 5.67
C VAL A 88 -43.73 -2.35 4.29
N ASP A 89 -43.45 -3.15 3.26
CA ASP A 89 -43.17 -2.71 1.89
C ASP A 89 -41.87 -1.90 1.68
N VAL A 90 -41.64 -1.46 0.44
CA VAL A 90 -40.45 -0.68 0.04
C VAL A 90 -40.65 0.77 0.46
N LEU A 91 -39.69 1.33 1.20
CA LEU A 91 -39.65 2.76 1.51
C LEU A 91 -38.94 3.49 0.38
N ASP A 92 -39.72 4.16 -0.46
CA ASP A 92 -39.22 4.93 -1.60
C ASP A 92 -39.35 6.44 -1.32
N LEU A 93 -38.19 7.10 -1.26
CA LEU A 93 -38.03 8.55 -1.11
C LEU A 93 -37.15 9.11 -2.23
N ALA A 94 -37.02 8.39 -3.35
CA ALA A 94 -36.17 8.78 -4.47
C ALA A 94 -36.49 10.19 -4.99
N GLY A 95 -35.46 11.02 -5.17
CA GLY A 95 -35.57 12.39 -5.67
C GLY A 95 -36.33 13.37 -4.75
N GLY A 96 -36.75 12.94 -3.57
CA GLY A 96 -37.48 13.77 -2.63
C GLY A 96 -36.58 14.74 -1.86
N THR A 97 -37.16 15.85 -1.40
CA THR A 97 -36.55 16.74 -0.41
C THR A 97 -37.28 16.55 0.91
N ILE A 98 -36.57 16.04 1.92
CA ILE A 98 -37.12 15.73 3.24
C ILE A 98 -36.62 16.79 4.21
N GLU A 99 -37.50 17.73 4.52
CA GLU A 99 -37.28 18.78 5.52
C GLU A 99 -37.47 18.31 6.97
N PRO A 100 -38.46 17.44 7.29
CA PRO A 100 -38.63 16.98 8.67
C PRO A 100 -37.41 16.20 9.18
N TYR A 101 -37.10 16.37 10.47
CA TYR A 101 -36.06 15.57 11.12
C TYR A 101 -36.46 14.09 11.17
N VAL A 102 -35.53 13.20 10.79
CA VAL A 102 -35.75 11.74 10.73
C VAL A 102 -34.83 11.00 11.68
N GLU A 103 -35.43 10.28 12.63
CA GLU A 103 -34.75 9.36 13.52
C GLU A 103 -35.55 8.05 13.65
N ILE A 104 -34.93 6.95 13.26
CA ILE A 104 -35.52 5.62 13.29
C ILE A 104 -34.57 4.74 14.09
N LYS A 105 -35.06 4.21 15.22
CA LYS A 105 -34.25 3.48 16.19
C LYS A 105 -34.85 2.09 16.44
N GLY A 106 -34.02 1.05 16.41
CA GLY A 106 -34.47 -0.30 16.75
C GLY A 106 -35.63 -0.78 15.86
N CYS A 107 -35.68 -0.36 14.60
CA CYS A 107 -36.79 -0.66 13.68
C CYS A 107 -36.39 -1.75 12.68
N ARG A 108 -37.40 -2.42 12.12
CA ARG A 108 -37.22 -3.49 11.13
C ARG A 108 -37.87 -3.09 9.82
N PHE A 109 -37.13 -3.16 8.72
CA PHE A 109 -37.65 -2.95 7.38
C PHE A 109 -37.91 -4.31 6.73
N GLU A 110 -39.11 -4.51 6.19
CA GLU A 110 -39.45 -5.74 5.48
C GLU A 110 -38.74 -5.81 4.12
N LYS A 111 -38.67 -4.68 3.42
CA LYS A 111 -38.06 -4.56 2.08
C LYS A 111 -37.02 -3.44 2.04
N GLU A 112 -36.52 -3.13 0.84
CA GLU A 112 -35.43 -2.18 0.63
C GLU A 112 -35.83 -0.73 0.95
N VAL A 113 -34.84 0.09 1.30
CA VAL A 113 -34.96 1.55 1.46
C VAL A 113 -34.29 2.23 0.28
N LEU A 114 -35.07 2.98 -0.50
CA LEU A 114 -34.64 3.67 -1.73
C LEU A 114 -34.60 5.17 -1.48
N LEU A 115 -33.39 5.72 -1.42
CA LEU A 115 -33.07 7.15 -1.26
C LEU A 115 -32.24 7.73 -2.43
N PRO A 116 -32.28 7.22 -3.67
CA PRO A 116 -31.43 7.77 -4.71
C PRO A 116 -31.82 9.23 -4.99
N GLU A 117 -30.83 10.12 -5.07
CA GLU A 117 -31.02 11.57 -5.29
C GLU A 117 -31.87 12.30 -4.24
N ALA A 118 -32.17 11.66 -3.10
CA ALA A 118 -32.92 12.28 -2.03
C ALA A 118 -32.07 13.32 -1.28
N ARG A 119 -32.71 14.36 -0.75
CA ARG A 119 -32.08 15.41 0.05
C ARG A 119 -32.64 15.41 1.46
N PHE A 120 -31.75 15.45 2.45
CA PHE A 120 -32.11 15.48 3.87
C PHE A 120 -31.32 16.55 4.61
N THR A 121 -31.86 17.08 5.70
CA THR A 121 -31.02 17.80 6.67
C THR A 121 -30.14 16.80 7.44
N THR A 122 -30.70 15.76 8.05
CA THR A 122 -29.96 14.69 8.74
C THR A 122 -30.83 13.44 8.76
N VAL A 123 -30.22 12.27 8.58
CA VAL A 123 -30.91 10.98 8.68
C VAL A 123 -30.23 10.12 9.73
N ARG A 124 -31.02 9.63 10.68
CA ARG A 124 -30.54 8.68 11.69
C ARG A 124 -31.30 7.36 11.62
N LEU A 125 -30.60 6.31 11.22
CA LEU A 125 -31.00 4.92 11.41
C LEU A 125 -30.07 4.32 12.46
N VAL A 126 -30.62 3.98 13.63
CA VAL A 126 -29.83 3.47 14.75
C VAL A 126 -30.31 2.08 15.09
N ASP A 127 -29.40 1.10 15.06
CA ASP A 127 -29.71 -0.28 15.43
C ASP A 127 -30.90 -0.86 14.65
N CYS A 128 -30.97 -0.59 13.34
CA CYS A 128 -32.06 -1.04 12.49
C CYS A 128 -31.67 -2.27 11.66
N ALA A 129 -32.65 -3.14 11.39
CA ALA A 129 -32.51 -4.25 10.46
C ALA A 129 -33.05 -3.82 9.08
N VAL A 130 -32.16 -3.66 8.10
CA VAL A 130 -32.50 -3.14 6.78
C VAL A 130 -32.07 -4.14 5.71
N PRO A 131 -32.98 -4.67 4.87
CA PRO A 131 -32.61 -5.61 3.82
C PRO A 131 -31.59 -5.03 2.84
N ARG A 132 -31.76 -3.78 2.42
CA ARG A 132 -30.85 -3.06 1.52
C ARG A 132 -31.06 -1.56 1.63
N LEU A 133 -29.98 -0.79 1.58
CA LEU A 133 -30.03 0.67 1.49
C LEU A 133 -29.44 1.14 0.15
N GLU A 134 -30.28 1.69 -0.71
CA GLU A 134 -29.87 2.32 -1.97
C GLU A 134 -29.98 3.83 -1.83
N ALA A 135 -28.84 4.49 -1.57
CA ALA A 135 -28.75 5.92 -1.33
C ALA A 135 -27.71 6.56 -2.27
N ALA A 136 -27.69 6.14 -3.53
CA ALA A 136 -26.83 6.74 -4.55
C ALA A 136 -27.20 8.22 -4.76
N ARG A 137 -26.21 9.10 -4.79
CA ARG A 137 -26.40 10.57 -4.91
C ARG A 137 -27.27 11.18 -3.82
N VAL A 138 -27.44 10.52 -2.66
CA VAL A 138 -28.11 11.15 -1.52
C VAL A 138 -27.31 12.37 -1.08
N HIS A 139 -28.00 13.45 -0.69
CA HIS A 139 -27.40 14.65 -0.14
C HIS A 139 -27.90 14.85 1.29
N THR A 140 -26.99 14.99 2.25
CA THR A 140 -27.32 15.40 3.62
C THR A 140 -26.61 16.71 3.95
N GLU A 141 -27.32 17.68 4.52
CA GLU A 141 -26.69 18.92 5.01
C GLU A 141 -25.85 18.66 6.27
N GLY A 142 -26.35 17.78 7.13
CA GLY A 142 -25.69 17.27 8.32
C GLY A 142 -25.32 15.80 8.17
N ASP A 143 -25.50 15.04 9.24
CA ASP A 143 -24.93 13.69 9.34
C ASP A 143 -25.79 12.62 8.64
N LEU A 144 -25.14 11.51 8.28
CA LEU A 144 -25.79 10.24 7.98
C LEU A 144 -25.38 9.21 9.04
N HIS A 145 -26.31 8.91 9.96
CA HIS A 145 -26.06 7.96 11.06
C HIS A 145 -26.67 6.61 10.71
N LEU A 146 -25.83 5.59 10.63
CA LEU A 146 -26.18 4.19 10.43
C LEU A 146 -25.56 3.25 11.50
N PRO A 147 -25.33 3.67 12.77
CA PRO A 147 -24.62 2.83 13.74
C PRO A 147 -25.45 1.62 14.17
N ARG A 148 -24.78 0.49 14.40
CA ARG A 148 -25.39 -0.80 14.80
C ARG A 148 -26.43 -1.36 13.82
N CYS A 149 -26.60 -0.74 12.65
CA CYS A 149 -27.52 -1.24 11.64
C CYS A 149 -26.98 -2.52 11.00
N ARG A 150 -27.89 -3.43 10.64
CA ARG A 150 -27.57 -4.65 9.91
C ARG A 150 -28.15 -4.57 8.51
N PHE A 151 -27.29 -4.65 7.51
CA PHE A 151 -27.65 -4.60 6.09
C PHE A 151 -27.41 -5.95 5.41
N HIS A 152 -28.47 -6.61 4.96
CA HIS A 152 -28.35 -7.98 4.43
C HIS A 152 -27.89 -8.06 2.96
N ASN A 153 -28.23 -7.06 2.14
CA ASN A 153 -27.95 -7.03 0.71
C ASN A 153 -27.15 -5.79 0.30
N GLY A 154 -26.27 -5.36 1.19
CA GLY A 154 -25.34 -4.25 0.99
C GLY A 154 -25.94 -2.85 1.12
N VAL A 155 -25.03 -1.87 1.08
CA VAL A 155 -25.31 -0.43 1.16
C VAL A 155 -24.68 0.26 -0.04
N ARG A 156 -25.44 1.12 -0.72
CA ARG A 156 -24.94 1.92 -1.83
C ARG A 156 -25.05 3.40 -1.54
N LEU A 157 -23.91 4.08 -1.56
CA LEU A 157 -23.70 5.51 -1.34
C LEU A 157 -22.89 6.13 -2.48
N THR A 158 -23.02 5.58 -3.70
CA THR A 158 -22.28 6.05 -4.88
C THR A 158 -22.61 7.51 -5.14
N ASP A 159 -21.59 8.35 -5.27
CA ASP A 159 -21.69 9.80 -5.49
C ASP A 159 -22.54 10.55 -4.43
N ALA A 160 -22.68 9.98 -3.23
CA ALA A 160 -23.36 10.62 -2.12
C ALA A 160 -22.56 11.83 -1.58
N HIS A 161 -23.26 12.82 -1.06
CA HIS A 161 -22.69 14.03 -0.46
C HIS A 161 -23.20 14.15 0.98
N ILE A 162 -22.32 13.88 1.94
CA ILE A 162 -22.63 13.96 3.37
C ILE A 162 -21.99 15.24 3.92
N GLY A 163 -22.81 16.17 4.41
CA GLY A 163 -22.35 17.51 4.78
C GLY A 163 -21.43 17.53 6.00
N THR A 164 -21.66 16.65 6.97
CA THR A 164 -20.81 16.50 8.17
C THR A 164 -20.28 15.07 8.26
N ASP A 165 -20.78 14.24 9.18
CA ASP A 165 -20.22 12.93 9.47
C ASP A 165 -21.02 11.77 8.87
N LEU A 166 -20.31 10.74 8.40
CA LEU A 166 -20.89 9.44 8.08
C LEU A 166 -20.53 8.44 9.17
N LEU A 167 -21.54 7.99 9.93
CA LEU A 167 -21.35 7.07 11.05
C LEU A 167 -21.89 5.67 10.72
N LEU A 168 -20.99 4.68 10.72
CA LEU A 168 -21.23 3.26 10.48
C LEU A 168 -20.73 2.40 11.66
N ASN A 169 -20.53 3.02 12.82
CA ASN A 169 -19.97 2.36 14.01
C ASN A 169 -20.79 1.13 14.38
N GLN A 170 -20.11 -0.02 14.53
CA GLN A 170 -20.69 -1.32 14.89
C GLN A 170 -21.76 -1.82 13.90
N ALA A 171 -21.86 -1.25 12.70
CA ALA A 171 -22.75 -1.77 11.68
C ALA A 171 -22.26 -3.14 11.17
N ILE A 172 -23.19 -3.95 10.67
CA ILE A 172 -22.88 -5.23 10.01
C ILE A 172 -23.44 -5.16 8.59
N VAL A 173 -22.56 -5.24 7.60
CA VAL A 173 -22.92 -5.08 6.18
C VAL A 173 -22.55 -6.35 5.42
N TYR A 174 -23.56 -7.07 4.96
CA TYR A 174 -23.41 -8.26 4.13
C TYR A 174 -23.38 -7.91 2.64
N ARG A 175 -22.80 -8.82 1.84
CA ARG A 175 -22.58 -8.63 0.40
C ARG A 175 -23.88 -8.56 -0.40
N ASP A 176 -23.91 -7.67 -1.38
CA ASP A 176 -24.87 -7.67 -2.47
C ASP A 176 -24.64 -8.84 -3.45
N ARG A 177 -25.49 -8.93 -4.49
CA ARG A 177 -25.36 -9.93 -5.56
C ARG A 177 -24.07 -9.82 -6.38
N ARG A 178 -23.35 -8.70 -6.28
CA ARG A 178 -22.07 -8.44 -6.96
C ARG A 178 -20.87 -8.64 -6.04
N GLY A 179 -21.08 -9.10 -4.81
CA GLY A 179 -20.02 -9.37 -3.83
C GLY A 179 -19.53 -8.14 -3.07
N ARG A 180 -20.25 -7.01 -3.11
CA ARG A 180 -19.89 -5.77 -2.41
C ARG A 180 -20.74 -5.58 -1.17
N SER A 181 -20.11 -5.26 -0.05
CA SER A 181 -20.83 -4.92 1.19
C SER A 181 -21.31 -3.47 1.14
N LEU A 182 -20.39 -2.53 0.93
CA LEU A 182 -20.68 -1.10 0.86
C LEU A 182 -19.99 -0.48 -0.36
N THR A 183 -20.75 0.28 -1.14
CA THR A 183 -20.25 1.00 -2.34
C THR A 183 -20.40 2.51 -2.14
N GLY A 184 -19.34 3.18 -1.69
CA GLY A 184 -19.23 4.63 -1.53
C GLY A 184 -18.30 5.26 -2.57
N ASP A 185 -18.31 4.74 -3.80
CA ASP A 185 -17.49 5.29 -4.88
C ASP A 185 -17.92 6.73 -5.22
N GLY A 186 -16.96 7.65 -5.36
CA GLY A 186 -17.22 9.07 -5.63
C GLY A 186 -17.86 9.85 -4.48
N MET A 187 -18.09 9.21 -3.33
CA MET A 187 -18.73 9.85 -2.17
C MET A 187 -17.86 10.96 -1.57
N THR A 188 -18.48 12.04 -1.14
CA THR A 188 -17.84 13.11 -0.36
C THR A 188 -18.45 13.18 1.04
N VAL A 189 -17.60 13.17 2.07
CA VAL A 189 -17.96 13.36 3.48
C VAL A 189 -17.28 14.63 3.96
N GLY A 190 -18.05 15.60 4.46
CA GLY A 190 -17.53 16.91 4.83
C GLY A 190 -16.60 16.88 6.03
N GLN A 191 -16.83 15.97 6.98
CA GLN A 191 -16.00 15.79 8.17
C GLN A 191 -15.47 14.35 8.28
N ASP A 192 -15.86 13.59 9.30
CA ASP A 192 -15.34 12.25 9.57
C ASP A 192 -16.20 11.13 8.96
N LEU A 193 -15.53 10.11 8.42
CA LEU A 193 -16.15 8.82 8.14
C LEU A 193 -15.75 7.87 9.27
N GLN A 194 -16.67 7.62 10.20
CA GLN A 194 -16.46 6.74 11.33
C GLN A 194 -17.13 5.39 11.09
N ALA A 195 -16.35 4.34 10.96
CA ALA A 195 -16.79 2.99 10.78
C ALA A 195 -16.09 2.08 11.80
N GLU A 196 -16.07 2.50 13.07
CA GLU A 196 -15.39 1.75 14.12
C GLU A 196 -16.14 0.47 14.45
N MET A 197 -15.41 -0.64 14.59
CA MET A 197 -15.97 -1.98 14.81
C MET A 197 -16.99 -2.39 13.75
N LEU A 198 -16.89 -1.85 12.53
CA LEU A 198 -17.70 -2.28 11.38
C LEU A 198 -17.38 -3.73 11.03
N GLU A 199 -18.40 -4.54 10.78
CA GLU A 199 -18.25 -5.86 10.18
C GLU A 199 -18.74 -5.81 8.73
N SER A 200 -17.83 -5.97 7.77
CA SER A 200 -18.11 -5.88 6.35
C SER A 200 -17.81 -7.22 5.69
N HIS A 201 -18.85 -7.93 5.23
CA HIS A 201 -18.73 -9.17 4.49
C HIS A 201 -18.89 -8.91 2.99
N GLY A 202 -17.79 -8.91 2.24
CA GLY A 202 -17.71 -8.51 0.84
C GLY A 202 -16.75 -7.34 0.63
N GLU A 203 -16.66 -6.85 -0.60
CA GLU A 203 -15.83 -5.70 -0.94
C GLU A 203 -16.45 -4.38 -0.42
N LEU A 204 -15.71 -3.69 0.44
CA LEU A 204 -15.91 -2.29 0.82
C LEU A 204 -15.21 -1.39 -0.22
N SER A 205 -16.00 -0.72 -1.06
CA SER A 205 -15.50 0.11 -2.17
C SER A 205 -15.66 1.59 -1.84
N LEU A 206 -14.55 2.33 -1.88
CA LEU A 206 -14.46 3.78 -1.64
C LEU A 206 -13.63 4.45 -2.75
N ARG A 207 -13.86 4.04 -4.01
CA ARG A 207 -13.06 4.53 -5.15
C ARG A 207 -13.29 6.01 -5.36
N GLY A 208 -12.21 6.80 -5.34
CA GLY A 208 -12.30 8.26 -5.53
C GLY A 208 -13.09 9.00 -4.45
N ALA A 209 -13.35 8.37 -3.30
CA ALA A 209 -14.05 9.02 -2.20
C ALA A 209 -13.18 10.11 -1.55
N LYS A 210 -13.83 11.11 -0.97
CA LYS A 210 -13.19 12.23 -0.29
C LYS A 210 -13.73 12.37 1.13
N VAL A 211 -12.85 12.40 2.12
CA VAL A 211 -13.19 12.56 3.54
C VAL A 211 -12.49 13.81 4.06
N GLY A 212 -13.27 14.79 4.50
CA GLY A 212 -12.79 16.12 4.86
C GLY A 212 -11.98 16.19 6.16
N VAL A 213 -12.04 15.15 7.01
CA VAL A 213 -11.23 15.05 8.22
C VAL A 213 -10.55 13.68 8.29
N SER A 214 -11.13 12.68 8.96
CA SER A 214 -10.50 11.36 9.15
C SER A 214 -11.40 10.21 8.72
N LEU A 215 -10.77 9.11 8.30
CA LEU A 215 -11.44 7.83 8.05
C LEU A 215 -11.04 6.84 9.15
N SER A 216 -11.98 6.49 10.02
CA SER A 216 -11.75 5.54 11.12
C SER A 216 -12.37 4.18 10.82
N LEU A 217 -11.54 3.15 10.70
CA LEU A 217 -11.94 1.74 10.61
C LEU A 217 -11.47 0.96 11.85
N ARG A 218 -11.31 1.65 12.99
CA ARG A 218 -10.72 1.05 14.19
C ARG A 218 -11.49 -0.17 14.66
N GLY A 219 -10.79 -1.26 14.92
CA GLY A 219 -11.38 -2.53 15.36
C GLY A 219 -12.33 -3.18 14.33
N SER A 220 -12.36 -2.73 13.08
CA SER A 220 -13.27 -3.28 12.07
C SER A 220 -12.81 -4.66 11.58
N ARG A 221 -13.76 -5.47 11.13
CA ARG A 221 -13.52 -6.73 10.42
C ARG A 221 -13.98 -6.59 8.98
N LEU A 222 -13.05 -6.59 8.05
CA LEU A 222 -13.33 -6.62 6.62
C LEU A 222 -13.05 -8.03 6.09
N ALA A 223 -14.09 -8.75 5.67
CA ALA A 223 -13.97 -10.14 5.24
C ALA A 223 -14.48 -10.31 3.80
N ASN A 224 -13.56 -10.59 2.88
CA ASN A 224 -13.88 -11.00 1.52
C ASN A 224 -12.99 -12.20 1.08
N PRO A 225 -13.14 -13.38 1.72
CA PRO A 225 -12.28 -14.54 1.48
C PRO A 225 -12.44 -15.19 0.10
N TYR A 226 -13.62 -15.04 -0.52
CA TYR A 226 -14.03 -15.74 -1.76
C TYR A 226 -14.54 -14.82 -2.88
N GLY A 227 -14.76 -13.53 -2.62
CA GLY A 227 -15.23 -12.57 -3.61
C GLY A 227 -14.08 -11.97 -4.43
N SER A 228 -14.30 -10.77 -5.00
CA SER A 228 -13.23 -9.97 -5.63
C SER A 228 -11.97 -9.98 -4.75
N ARG A 229 -10.77 -9.89 -5.36
CA ARG A 229 -9.47 -10.03 -4.66
C ARG A 229 -9.25 -9.11 -3.44
N ARG A 230 -10.19 -8.21 -3.12
CA ARG A 230 -10.05 -7.13 -2.16
C ARG A 230 -11.22 -7.10 -1.19
N ALA A 231 -10.92 -6.99 0.10
CA ALA A 231 -11.90 -6.63 1.11
C ALA A 231 -12.06 -5.11 1.20
N LEU A 232 -10.98 -4.34 0.99
CA LEU A 232 -11.01 -2.88 0.90
C LEU A 232 -10.47 -2.41 -0.46
N ASN A 233 -11.30 -1.70 -1.23
CA ASN A 233 -10.98 -1.19 -2.55
C ASN A 233 -11.19 0.33 -2.61
N ALA A 234 -10.15 1.10 -2.32
CA ALA A 234 -10.19 2.55 -2.21
C ALA A 234 -9.03 3.24 -2.99
N PRO A 235 -8.84 2.95 -4.29
CA PRO A 235 -7.95 3.75 -5.13
C PRO A 235 -8.44 5.19 -5.22
N GLN A 236 -7.50 6.14 -5.28
CA GLN A 236 -7.76 7.58 -5.36
C GLN A 236 -8.56 8.13 -4.17
N LEU A 237 -8.52 7.44 -3.02
CA LEU A 237 -9.11 7.92 -1.78
C LEU A 237 -8.32 9.14 -1.27
N THR A 238 -9.03 10.22 -0.97
CA THR A 238 -8.46 11.40 -0.30
C THR A 238 -9.03 11.49 1.11
N VAL A 239 -8.14 11.57 2.10
CA VAL A 239 -8.48 11.85 3.50
C VAL A 239 -7.62 13.02 3.95
N GLU A 240 -8.24 14.12 4.38
CA GLU A 240 -7.50 15.33 4.75
C GLU A 240 -6.57 15.14 5.95
N ARG A 241 -6.86 14.16 6.82
CA ARG A 241 -6.03 13.81 7.96
C ARG A 241 -5.59 12.36 7.91
N THR A 242 -6.16 11.52 8.78
CA THR A 242 -5.65 10.18 9.05
C THR A 242 -6.61 9.09 8.64
N LEU A 243 -6.07 8.05 8.02
CA LEU A 243 -6.72 6.75 7.88
C LEU A 243 -6.31 5.83 9.04
N TYR A 244 -7.26 5.49 9.91
CA TYR A 244 -7.03 4.59 11.04
C TYR A 244 -7.47 3.15 10.73
N LEU A 245 -6.51 2.23 10.64
CA LEU A 245 -6.70 0.78 10.54
C LEU A 245 -6.14 0.09 11.79
N THR A 246 -6.50 0.62 12.97
CA THR A 246 -5.91 0.27 14.27
C THR A 246 -6.94 -0.44 15.17
N PRO A 247 -6.61 -0.91 16.37
CA PRO A 247 -7.59 -1.52 17.27
C PRO A 247 -8.54 -0.48 17.86
N ALA A 248 -9.73 -0.94 18.25
CA ALA A 248 -10.68 -0.20 19.07
C ALA A 248 -10.85 -0.91 20.42
N SER A 249 -10.99 -0.14 21.49
CA SER A 249 -11.44 -0.66 22.78
C SER A 249 -12.94 -0.93 22.74
N VAL A 250 -13.37 -2.14 23.11
CA VAL A 250 -14.78 -2.49 23.31
C VAL A 250 -15.21 -1.94 24.67
N GLY A 251 -15.54 -0.65 24.69
CA GLY A 251 -16.09 0.10 25.82
C GLY A 251 -17.06 1.17 25.30
N ASP A 252 -17.93 1.68 26.17
CA ASP A 252 -18.98 2.65 25.81
C ASP A 252 -18.38 3.88 25.08
N PRO A 253 -18.77 4.17 23.83
CA PRO A 253 -18.13 5.16 22.95
C PRO A 253 -18.22 6.61 23.45
N LEU A 254 -19.01 6.90 24.49
CA LEU A 254 -19.16 8.26 25.03
C LEU A 254 -17.91 8.83 25.72
N HIS A 255 -16.87 8.02 26.00
CA HIS A 255 -15.76 8.47 26.86
C HIS A 255 -14.32 8.19 26.41
N THR A 256 -14.06 7.62 25.24
CA THR A 256 -12.68 7.25 24.87
C THR A 256 -12.16 7.90 23.59
N SER A 257 -12.31 9.22 23.48
CA SER A 257 -11.38 10.04 22.70
C SER A 257 -10.11 10.29 23.53
N GLY A 258 -9.26 9.27 23.68
CA GLY A 258 -7.89 9.46 24.16
C GLY A 258 -7.42 8.55 25.31
N ARG A 259 -6.26 7.94 25.08
CA ARG A 259 -5.28 7.37 26.03
C ARG A 259 -5.73 6.16 26.86
N THR A 260 -5.06 5.04 26.57
CA THR A 260 -4.93 3.80 27.34
C THR A 260 -6.25 3.18 27.84
N PRO A 261 -6.72 2.08 27.24
CA PRO A 261 -7.89 1.35 27.72
C PRO A 261 -7.73 1.00 29.21
N ALA A 262 -8.82 1.13 29.97
CA ALA A 262 -8.85 0.67 31.35
C ALA A 262 -8.47 -0.83 31.40
N ARG A 263 -7.77 -1.24 32.47
CA ARG A 263 -7.31 -2.62 32.64
C ARG A 263 -8.53 -3.55 32.62
N GLY A 264 -8.59 -4.46 31.64
CA GLY A 264 -9.73 -5.38 31.45
C GLY A 264 -10.65 -5.05 30.27
N THR A 265 -10.48 -3.91 29.58
CA THR A 265 -11.25 -3.61 28.38
C THR A 265 -10.84 -4.56 27.24
N ARG A 266 -11.81 -5.29 26.67
CA ARG A 266 -11.58 -6.16 25.52
C ARG A 266 -11.19 -5.27 24.32
N VAL A 267 -9.99 -5.43 23.79
CA VAL A 267 -9.55 -4.70 22.59
C VAL A 267 -9.88 -5.53 21.36
N GLN A 268 -10.61 -4.95 20.42
CA GLN A 268 -10.86 -5.55 19.11
C GLN A 268 -9.87 -4.97 18.10
N ARG A 269 -9.09 -5.85 17.46
CA ARG A 269 -8.13 -5.46 16.43
C ARG A 269 -8.85 -5.18 15.11
N PHE A 270 -8.26 -4.32 14.29
CA PHE A 270 -8.60 -4.27 12.88
C PHE A 270 -8.13 -5.55 12.20
N GLU A 271 -9.03 -6.24 11.51
CA GLU A 271 -8.75 -7.46 10.78
C GLU A 271 -9.28 -7.35 9.35
N CYS A 272 -8.41 -7.64 8.39
CA CYS A 272 -8.76 -7.64 6.97
C CYS A 272 -8.42 -9.00 6.36
N GLU A 273 -9.45 -9.78 6.05
CA GLU A 273 -9.35 -11.02 5.29
C GLU A 273 -9.67 -10.74 3.81
N GLY A 274 -8.62 -10.63 3.00
CA GLY A 274 -8.71 -10.17 1.62
C GLY A 274 -7.75 -9.02 1.32
N GLY A 275 -7.51 -8.72 0.04
CA GLY A 275 -6.60 -7.65 -0.37
C GLY A 275 -7.07 -6.24 0.05
N ILE A 276 -6.11 -5.32 0.17
CA ILE A 276 -6.36 -3.89 0.40
C ILE A 276 -5.79 -3.11 -0.79
N ARG A 277 -6.53 -2.15 -1.32
CA ARG A 277 -6.02 -1.22 -2.33
C ARG A 277 -6.28 0.22 -1.94
N LEU A 278 -5.21 0.98 -1.83
CA LEU A 278 -5.19 2.42 -1.56
C LEU A 278 -4.39 3.19 -2.61
N ASP A 279 -4.21 2.60 -3.80
CA ASP A 279 -3.42 3.18 -4.89
C ASP A 279 -3.82 4.63 -5.19
N ASP A 280 -2.84 5.50 -5.46
CA ASP A 280 -3.04 6.93 -5.74
C ASP A 280 -3.76 7.69 -4.61
N GLY A 281 -3.83 7.11 -3.40
CA GLY A 281 -4.44 7.76 -2.25
C GLY A 281 -3.62 8.93 -1.71
N ARG A 282 -4.32 9.91 -1.12
CA ARG A 282 -3.73 11.11 -0.51
C ARG A 282 -4.22 11.22 0.93
N PHE A 283 -3.28 11.28 1.86
CA PHE A 283 -3.57 11.34 3.29
C PHE A 283 -2.77 12.51 3.89
N GLY A 284 -3.46 13.47 4.50
CA GLY A 284 -2.81 14.72 4.94
C GLY A 284 -2.01 14.60 6.24
N ASP A 285 -2.30 13.61 7.10
CA ASP A 285 -1.55 13.34 8.32
C ASP A 285 -0.85 11.97 8.25
N ALA A 286 -1.64 10.88 8.30
CA ALA A 286 -1.08 9.53 8.41
C ALA A 286 -1.96 8.41 7.80
N VAL A 287 -1.31 7.28 7.50
CA VAL A 287 -1.98 5.99 7.30
C VAL A 287 -1.48 5.04 8.38
N ASP A 288 -2.39 4.58 9.23
CA ASP A 288 -2.04 3.86 10.45
C ASP A 288 -2.50 2.40 10.44
N PHE A 289 -1.55 1.47 10.39
CA PHE A 289 -1.76 0.01 10.47
C PHE A 289 -1.32 -0.56 11.84
N GLU A 290 -1.24 0.25 12.90
CA GLU A 290 -0.89 -0.25 14.23
C GLU A 290 -1.72 -1.47 14.64
N GLN A 291 -1.04 -2.58 14.98
CA GLN A 291 -1.66 -3.84 15.39
C GLN A 291 -2.73 -4.41 14.42
N ALA A 292 -2.71 -3.98 13.15
CA ALA A 292 -3.58 -4.50 12.11
C ALA A 292 -3.25 -5.98 11.82
N ARG A 293 -4.28 -6.81 11.65
CA ARG A 293 -4.14 -8.20 11.20
C ARG A 293 -4.58 -8.34 9.75
N LEU A 294 -3.62 -8.66 8.87
CA LEU A 294 -3.85 -8.79 7.43
C LEU A 294 -3.76 -10.25 7.02
N VAL A 295 -4.91 -10.86 6.70
CA VAL A 295 -5.02 -12.26 6.27
C VAL A 295 -5.21 -12.28 4.76
N LEU A 296 -4.13 -12.55 4.03
CA LEU A 296 -4.09 -12.54 2.58
C LEU A 296 -3.95 -13.96 2.01
N ARG A 297 -4.44 -14.16 0.78
CA ARG A 297 -4.10 -15.31 -0.08
C ARG A 297 -2.93 -14.94 -1.01
N ASP A 298 -2.34 -15.94 -1.69
CA ASP A 298 -1.13 -15.74 -2.50
C ASP A 298 -1.31 -14.80 -3.70
N ASP A 299 -2.54 -14.66 -4.21
CA ASP A 299 -2.89 -13.75 -5.31
C ASP A 299 -3.38 -12.38 -4.84
N GLN A 300 -3.47 -12.16 -3.53
CA GLN A 300 -3.94 -10.93 -2.91
C GLN A 300 -2.77 -10.05 -2.47
N GLU A 301 -3.03 -8.75 -2.38
CA GLU A 301 -2.02 -7.77 -2.01
C GLU A 301 -2.60 -6.63 -1.18
N VAL A 302 -1.73 -6.01 -0.40
CA VAL A 302 -1.90 -4.69 0.22
C VAL A 302 -1.15 -3.72 -0.68
N SER A 303 -1.90 -3.01 -1.51
CA SER A 303 -1.38 -2.10 -2.53
C SER A 303 -1.50 -0.65 -2.06
N LEU A 304 -0.36 -0.01 -1.89
CA LEU A 304 -0.18 1.39 -1.52
C LEU A 304 0.55 2.15 -2.64
N ARG A 305 0.32 1.76 -3.91
CA ARG A 305 1.08 2.32 -5.05
C ARG A 305 0.82 3.80 -5.18
N ARG A 306 1.87 4.60 -5.34
CA ARG A 306 1.78 6.06 -5.52
C ARG A 306 0.97 6.80 -4.44
N VAL A 307 0.83 6.20 -3.26
CA VAL A 307 0.26 6.86 -2.09
C VAL A 307 1.15 8.04 -1.69
N GLN A 308 0.53 9.14 -1.29
CA GLN A 308 1.21 10.31 -0.75
C GLN A 308 0.72 10.55 0.67
N VAL A 309 1.64 10.47 1.63
CA VAL A 309 1.31 10.62 3.05
C VAL A 309 2.51 11.14 3.83
N PRO A 310 2.35 12.08 4.78
CA PRO A 310 3.44 12.47 5.66
C PRO A 310 3.93 11.32 6.53
N GLU A 311 3.04 10.56 7.17
CA GLU A 311 3.44 9.46 8.03
C GLU A 311 2.78 8.12 7.66
N LEU A 312 3.59 7.10 7.36
CA LEU A 312 3.12 5.72 7.21
C LEU A 312 3.53 4.91 8.44
N ARG A 313 2.53 4.44 9.20
CA ARG A 313 2.76 3.55 10.36
C ARG A 313 2.45 2.11 9.96
N PHE A 314 3.48 1.39 9.56
CA PHE A 314 3.39 -0.03 9.22
C PHE A 314 3.75 -0.90 10.43
N LEU A 315 2.89 -0.84 11.45
CA LEU A 315 3.11 -1.44 12.78
C LEU A 315 2.15 -2.62 13.05
N GLY A 316 1.70 -3.29 11.99
CA GLY A 316 0.78 -4.42 12.04
C GLY A 316 1.47 -5.77 12.25
N GLU A 317 0.67 -6.83 12.30
CA GLU A 317 1.17 -8.20 12.27
C GLU A 317 1.74 -8.54 10.88
N ARG A 318 2.77 -9.38 10.84
CA ARG A 318 3.36 -9.85 9.60
C ARG A 318 2.34 -10.58 8.72
N PRO A 319 2.10 -10.14 7.47
CA PRO A 319 1.34 -10.93 6.51
C PRO A 319 2.09 -12.24 6.21
N GLN A 320 1.44 -13.38 6.43
CA GLN A 320 2.03 -14.71 6.17
C GLN A 320 2.06 -15.07 4.68
N ARG A 321 1.13 -14.51 3.91
CA ARG A 321 0.90 -14.75 2.49
C ARG A 321 0.57 -13.43 1.79
N GLY A 322 0.44 -13.49 0.47
CA GLY A 322 0.15 -12.32 -0.36
C GLY A 322 1.36 -11.39 -0.49
N ARG A 323 1.11 -10.19 -1.03
CA ARG A 323 2.16 -9.18 -1.28
C ARG A 323 1.85 -7.84 -0.63
N VAL A 324 2.89 -7.08 -0.32
CA VAL A 324 2.82 -5.66 0.03
C VAL A 324 3.49 -4.86 -1.09
N VAL A 325 2.78 -3.91 -1.67
CA VAL A 325 3.24 -3.14 -2.83
C VAL A 325 3.28 -1.65 -2.49
N LEU A 326 4.47 -1.07 -2.49
CA LEU A 326 4.76 0.34 -2.18
C LEU A 326 5.23 1.13 -3.41
N ASN A 327 5.07 0.58 -4.62
CA ASN A 327 5.69 1.15 -5.81
C ASN A 327 5.27 2.61 -6.04
N GLY A 328 6.26 3.50 -6.16
CA GLY A 328 6.05 4.93 -6.36
C GLY A 328 5.44 5.69 -5.18
N ALA A 329 5.24 5.06 -4.02
CA ALA A 329 4.72 5.73 -2.84
C ALA A 329 5.70 6.77 -2.31
N LYS A 330 5.17 7.87 -1.77
CA LYS A 330 5.94 8.98 -1.19
C LYS A 330 5.50 9.16 0.26
N VAL A 331 6.43 8.90 1.16
CA VAL A 331 6.26 8.97 2.61
C VAL A 331 7.27 9.95 3.16
N VAL A 332 6.94 10.76 4.16
CA VAL A 332 7.96 11.57 4.86
C VAL A 332 8.56 10.71 5.97
N ASN A 333 7.74 10.30 6.93
CA ASN A 333 8.12 9.46 8.07
C ASN A 333 7.61 8.03 7.88
N LEU A 334 8.54 7.07 7.81
CA LEU A 334 8.22 5.65 7.84
C LEU A 334 8.40 5.10 9.26
N MET A 335 7.30 4.81 9.94
CA MET A 335 7.32 4.12 11.22
C MET A 335 7.02 2.64 11.02
N ASP A 336 7.96 1.77 11.40
CA ASP A 336 7.82 0.34 11.18
C ASP A 336 8.44 -0.52 12.30
N HIS A 337 8.01 -1.78 12.35
CA HIS A 337 8.70 -2.84 13.09
C HIS A 337 9.41 -3.76 12.09
N ALA A 338 10.59 -4.25 12.47
CA ALA A 338 11.31 -5.27 11.68
C ALA A 338 10.47 -6.53 11.43
N THR A 339 9.54 -6.84 12.33
CA THR A 339 8.66 -8.01 12.25
C THR A 339 7.39 -7.79 11.44
N SER A 340 6.99 -6.56 11.11
CA SER A 340 5.74 -6.27 10.40
C SER A 340 5.80 -6.57 8.90
N TRP A 341 6.99 -6.53 8.31
CA TRP A 341 7.19 -6.69 6.87
C TRP A 341 7.07 -8.15 6.40
N PRO A 342 6.56 -8.39 5.16
CA PRO A 342 6.44 -9.74 4.62
C PRO A 342 7.81 -10.33 4.24
N GLY A 343 7.83 -11.61 3.84
CA GLY A 343 9.07 -12.30 3.47
C GLY A 343 9.65 -11.92 2.10
N ALA A 344 10.75 -12.60 1.74
CA ALA A 344 11.39 -12.42 0.44
C ALA A 344 10.42 -12.69 -0.72
N GLY A 345 10.42 -11.81 -1.72
CA GLY A 345 9.54 -11.90 -2.89
C GLY A 345 8.11 -11.42 -2.68
N GLN A 346 7.72 -11.10 -1.44
CA GLN A 346 6.37 -10.63 -1.10
C GLN A 346 6.31 -9.10 -0.93
N LEU A 347 7.44 -8.40 -0.97
CA LEU A 347 7.51 -6.94 -0.92
C LEU A 347 7.86 -6.38 -2.31
N GLN A 348 7.25 -5.27 -2.70
CA GLN A 348 7.66 -4.51 -3.88
C GLN A 348 7.76 -3.03 -3.51
N MET A 349 8.88 -2.40 -3.83
CA MET A 349 9.14 -1.01 -3.45
C MET A 349 9.83 -0.19 -4.56
N GLY A 350 9.61 -0.55 -5.83
CA GLY A 350 10.19 0.21 -6.94
C GLY A 350 9.70 1.66 -6.95
N GLY A 351 10.61 2.64 -6.97
CA GLY A 351 10.22 4.05 -6.86
C GLY A 351 9.70 4.49 -5.47
N PHE A 352 9.81 3.66 -4.43
CA PHE A 352 9.37 4.03 -3.08
C PHE A 352 10.30 5.08 -2.47
N GLN A 353 9.72 6.20 -2.03
CA GLN A 353 10.44 7.33 -1.45
C GLN A 353 10.02 7.52 0.00
N TYR A 354 11.01 7.60 0.89
CA TYR A 354 10.86 7.94 2.30
C TYR A 354 12.01 8.86 2.73
N GLU A 355 11.74 9.78 3.66
CA GLU A 355 12.72 10.78 4.12
C GLU A 355 13.34 10.40 5.47
N TYR A 356 12.52 9.97 6.43
CA TYR A 356 12.95 9.59 7.78
C TYR A 356 12.49 8.16 8.12
N LEU A 357 13.38 7.42 8.77
CA LEU A 357 13.10 6.11 9.36
C LEU A 357 12.89 6.28 10.86
N VAL A 358 11.73 5.87 11.36
CA VAL A 358 11.41 5.94 12.80
C VAL A 358 11.01 4.55 13.28
N PRO A 359 11.97 3.60 13.38
CA PRO A 359 11.68 2.24 13.78
C PRO A 359 11.10 2.22 15.20
N ARG A 360 10.08 1.38 15.42
CA ARG A 360 9.55 1.11 16.75
C ARG A 360 10.25 -0.14 17.29
N GLY A 361 11.06 0.03 18.33
CA GLY A 361 11.88 -1.06 18.88
C GLY A 361 13.12 -1.39 18.02
N PRO A 362 13.85 -2.46 18.36
CA PRO A 362 15.13 -2.78 17.70
C PRO A 362 14.94 -3.13 16.21
N PHE A 363 15.55 -2.33 15.33
CA PHE A 363 15.61 -2.59 13.89
C PHE A 363 17.07 -2.43 13.41
N PRO A 364 17.94 -3.43 13.64
CA PRO A 364 19.35 -3.35 13.26
C PRO A 364 19.54 -3.31 11.74
N LEU A 365 20.65 -2.74 11.29
CA LEU A 365 20.97 -2.57 9.87
C LEU A 365 20.92 -3.88 9.08
N SER A 366 21.37 -4.99 9.65
CA SER A 366 21.32 -6.32 9.02
C SER A 366 19.90 -6.73 8.62
N ARG A 367 18.93 -6.51 9.51
CA ARG A 367 17.50 -6.74 9.22
C ARG A 367 16.97 -5.75 8.18
N ARG A 368 17.47 -4.51 8.18
CA ARG A 368 17.08 -3.49 7.18
C ARG A 368 17.58 -3.87 5.78
N LEU A 369 18.77 -4.46 5.69
CA LEU A 369 19.31 -5.01 4.45
C LEU A 369 18.53 -6.24 3.97
N GLU A 370 18.10 -7.12 4.88
CA GLU A 370 17.18 -8.22 4.56
C GLU A 370 15.84 -7.69 4.02
N TRP A 371 15.30 -6.63 4.63
CA TRP A 371 14.08 -5.96 4.14
C TRP A 371 14.27 -5.40 2.73
N VAL A 372 15.43 -4.78 2.44
CA VAL A 372 15.73 -4.28 1.10
C VAL A 372 15.84 -5.42 0.08
N ALA A 373 16.62 -6.46 0.42
CA ALA A 373 16.80 -7.63 -0.43
C ALA A 373 15.49 -8.38 -0.68
N ALA A 374 14.60 -8.44 0.31
CA ALA A 374 13.30 -9.09 0.20
C ALA A 374 12.40 -8.43 -0.85
N ALA A 375 12.57 -7.13 -1.12
CA ALA A 375 11.79 -6.41 -2.12
C ALA A 375 12.39 -6.41 -3.54
N THR A 376 13.59 -6.98 -3.71
CA THR A 376 14.30 -7.02 -4.99
C THR A 376 14.55 -8.49 -5.38
N PRO A 377 13.52 -9.21 -5.91
CA PRO A 377 13.72 -10.56 -6.44
C PRO A 377 14.74 -10.57 -7.59
N GLU A 378 14.72 -9.51 -8.40
CA GLU A 378 15.75 -9.18 -9.38
C GLU A 378 16.57 -8.01 -8.86
N TYR A 379 17.88 -8.00 -9.16
CA TYR A 379 18.78 -6.93 -8.70
C TYR A 379 18.28 -5.55 -9.13
N ASN A 380 17.86 -4.75 -8.15
CA ASN A 380 17.54 -3.34 -8.35
C ASN A 380 18.43 -2.48 -7.42
N PRO A 381 19.27 -1.58 -7.96
CA PRO A 381 20.13 -0.72 -7.15
C PRO A 381 19.39 0.38 -6.38
N GLU A 382 18.21 0.80 -6.85
CA GLU A 382 17.49 1.98 -6.36
C GLU A 382 17.16 1.90 -4.85
N PRO A 383 16.59 0.80 -4.32
CA PRO A 383 16.21 0.77 -2.91
C PRO A 383 17.42 0.82 -1.96
N TYR A 384 18.56 0.27 -2.37
CA TYR A 384 19.82 0.38 -1.62
C TYR A 384 20.34 1.81 -1.59
N GLU A 385 20.31 2.51 -2.73
CA GLU A 385 20.72 3.91 -2.80
C GLU A 385 19.82 4.78 -1.93
N ARG A 386 18.50 4.56 -1.99
CA ARG A 386 17.53 5.28 -1.16
C ARG A 386 17.82 5.09 0.33
N LEU A 387 18.00 3.85 0.78
CA LEU A 387 18.32 3.56 2.17
C LEU A 387 19.63 4.25 2.61
N ALA A 388 20.69 4.16 1.80
CA ALA A 388 21.97 4.79 2.10
C ALA A 388 21.85 6.33 2.19
N THR A 389 21.07 6.96 1.31
CA THR A 389 20.80 8.41 1.37
C THR A 389 20.07 8.79 2.65
N VAL A 390 19.05 8.03 3.05
CA VAL A 390 18.27 8.31 4.27
C VAL A 390 19.12 8.16 5.53
N LEU A 391 19.93 7.10 5.62
CA LEU A 391 20.85 6.89 6.75
C LEU A 391 21.89 8.03 6.84
N ARG A 392 22.46 8.43 5.70
CA ARG A 392 23.38 9.58 5.64
C ARG A 392 22.72 10.87 6.11
N ASN A 393 21.50 11.16 5.64
CA ASN A 393 20.76 12.35 6.06
C ASN A 393 20.40 12.30 7.55
N GLY A 394 20.23 11.12 8.14
CA GLY A 394 20.05 10.90 9.57
C GLY A 394 21.34 10.97 10.40
N GLY A 395 22.52 11.11 9.77
CA GLY A 395 23.82 11.16 10.44
C GLY A 395 24.52 9.80 10.62
N GLU A 396 23.96 8.73 10.08
CA GLU A 396 24.49 7.36 10.17
C GLU A 396 25.37 7.02 8.94
N ASP A 397 26.50 7.72 8.81
CA ASP A 397 27.39 7.60 7.65
C ASP A 397 28.06 6.22 7.51
N GLU A 398 28.38 5.56 8.63
CA GLU A 398 28.98 4.22 8.62
C GLU A 398 28.01 3.18 8.06
N ASP A 399 26.77 3.18 8.57
CA ASP A 399 25.69 2.31 8.10
C ASP A 399 25.37 2.56 6.62
N ALA A 400 25.35 3.83 6.19
CA ALA A 400 25.16 4.18 4.78
C ALA A 400 26.25 3.57 3.87
N ARG A 401 27.51 3.53 4.31
CA ARG A 401 28.60 2.86 3.56
C ARG A 401 28.40 1.35 3.52
N GLU A 402 27.99 0.74 4.63
CA GLU A 402 27.71 -0.69 4.69
C GLU A 402 26.57 -1.09 3.74
N VAL A 403 25.53 -0.27 3.62
CA VAL A 403 24.46 -0.47 2.63
C VAL A 403 24.98 -0.45 1.20
N LEU A 404 25.85 0.51 0.86
CA LEU A 404 26.45 0.58 -0.48
C LEU A 404 27.39 -0.60 -0.76
N LEU A 405 28.07 -1.13 0.26
CA LEU A 405 28.85 -2.36 0.14
C LEU A 405 27.94 -3.58 -0.08
N ALA A 406 26.82 -3.67 0.64
CA ALA A 406 25.80 -4.71 0.46
C ALA A 406 25.23 -4.68 -0.98
N LYS A 407 24.93 -3.50 -1.51
CA LYS A 407 24.55 -3.30 -2.92
C LYS A 407 25.57 -3.89 -3.90
N GLN A 408 26.86 -3.62 -3.69
CA GLN A 408 27.92 -4.16 -4.55
C GLN A 408 28.07 -5.69 -4.41
N ARG A 409 27.91 -6.24 -3.20
CA ARG A 409 27.90 -7.69 -2.96
C ARG A 409 26.77 -8.37 -3.73
N HIS A 410 25.54 -7.85 -3.62
CA HIS A 410 24.39 -8.40 -4.31
C HIS A 410 24.49 -8.30 -5.85
N ARG A 411 25.08 -7.20 -6.36
CA ARG A 411 25.40 -7.07 -7.79
C ARG A 411 26.34 -8.18 -8.26
N ARG A 412 27.38 -8.49 -7.47
CA ARG A 412 28.37 -9.51 -7.80
C ARG A 412 27.75 -10.90 -7.82
N GLU A 413 26.88 -11.21 -6.87
CA GLU A 413 26.18 -12.50 -6.81
C GLU A 413 25.38 -12.77 -8.09
N ASN A 414 24.70 -11.74 -8.61
CA ASN A 414 23.86 -11.81 -9.81
C ASN A 414 24.60 -11.64 -11.15
N LEU A 415 25.93 -11.50 -11.17
CA LEU A 415 26.70 -11.51 -12.41
C LEU A 415 26.78 -12.93 -13.00
N PRO A 416 26.63 -13.11 -14.34
CA PRO A 416 26.87 -14.38 -15.00
C PRO A 416 28.25 -14.93 -14.64
N ILE A 417 28.38 -16.26 -14.49
CA ILE A 417 29.66 -16.91 -14.15
C ILE A 417 30.76 -16.51 -15.15
N ALA A 418 30.41 -16.34 -16.43
CA ALA A 418 31.31 -15.83 -17.46
C ALA A 418 31.84 -14.41 -17.17
N ALA A 419 31.01 -13.51 -16.63
CA ALA A 419 31.44 -12.16 -16.26
C ALA A 419 32.29 -12.16 -14.97
N LYS A 420 32.05 -13.10 -14.04
CA LYS A 420 32.92 -13.32 -12.87
C LYS A 420 34.30 -13.83 -13.29
N LEU A 421 34.35 -14.85 -14.16
CA LEU A 421 35.58 -15.39 -14.72
C LEU A 421 36.30 -14.38 -15.62
N TRP A 422 35.57 -13.59 -16.39
CA TRP A 422 36.13 -12.48 -17.18
C TRP A 422 36.70 -11.39 -16.27
N GLY A 423 36.03 -11.04 -15.16
CA GLY A 423 36.56 -10.11 -14.16
C GLY A 423 37.85 -10.62 -13.51
N TYR A 424 37.93 -11.91 -13.16
CA TYR A 424 39.18 -12.53 -12.67
C TYR A 424 40.26 -12.59 -13.75
N ALA A 425 39.90 -12.93 -15.00
CA ALA A 425 40.82 -12.92 -16.12
C ALA A 425 41.34 -11.51 -16.41
N GLN A 426 40.48 -10.49 -16.28
CA GLN A 426 40.81 -9.07 -16.46
C GLN A 426 41.62 -8.51 -15.30
N ASP A 427 41.43 -8.97 -14.05
CA ASP A 427 42.34 -8.65 -12.95
C ASP A 427 43.71 -9.33 -13.12
N TRP A 428 43.75 -10.49 -13.76
CA TRP A 428 44.99 -11.23 -14.03
C TRP A 428 45.75 -10.71 -15.25
N THR A 429 45.05 -10.17 -16.26
CA THR A 429 45.63 -9.70 -17.54
C THR A 429 45.62 -8.18 -17.73
N VAL A 430 44.74 -7.45 -17.03
CA VAL A 430 44.42 -6.02 -17.23
C VAL A 430 44.36 -5.26 -15.91
N ALA A 431 45.27 -5.53 -14.97
CA ALA A 431 45.58 -4.57 -13.91
C ALA A 431 46.39 -3.37 -14.46
N TYR A 432 45.84 -2.69 -15.48
CA TYR A 432 46.42 -1.53 -16.13
C TYR A 432 45.91 -0.26 -15.45
N GLY A 433 46.81 0.45 -14.77
CA GLY A 433 46.58 1.87 -14.49
C GLY A 433 47.16 2.43 -13.20
N TYR A 434 47.51 1.60 -12.21
CA TYR A 434 47.82 2.16 -10.88
C TYR A 434 49.23 1.93 -10.33
N ARG A 435 50.09 1.07 -10.92
CA ARG A 435 51.49 0.93 -10.49
C ARG A 435 52.43 0.53 -11.66
N PRO A 436 53.12 1.48 -12.33
CA PRO A 436 54.02 1.17 -13.45
C PRO A 436 55.15 0.19 -13.09
N GLY A 437 55.51 0.07 -11.80
CA GLY A 437 56.53 -0.87 -11.34
C GLY A 437 56.22 -2.35 -11.61
N ARG A 438 54.93 -2.75 -11.72
CA ARG A 438 54.58 -4.16 -11.98
C ARG A 438 54.78 -4.59 -13.42
N ALA A 439 54.61 -3.68 -14.39
CA ALA A 439 54.90 -3.97 -15.79
C ALA A 439 56.41 -4.19 -16.03
N ALA A 440 57.26 -3.44 -15.32
CA ALA A 440 58.71 -3.66 -15.33
C ALA A 440 59.09 -5.04 -14.73
N VAL A 441 58.43 -5.47 -13.65
CA VAL A 441 58.65 -6.80 -13.07
C VAL A 441 58.24 -7.91 -14.05
N TRP A 442 57.07 -7.80 -14.70
CA TRP A 442 56.65 -8.79 -15.70
C TRP A 442 57.54 -8.80 -16.94
N MET A 443 58.03 -7.64 -17.37
CA MET A 443 59.02 -7.55 -18.44
C MET A 443 60.35 -8.24 -18.04
N ALA A 444 60.79 -8.09 -16.78
CA ALA A 444 61.97 -8.78 -16.25
C ALA A 444 61.76 -10.30 -16.14
N VAL A 445 60.56 -10.75 -15.72
CA VAL A 445 60.22 -12.19 -15.65
C VAL A 445 60.15 -12.78 -17.04
N LEU A 446 59.50 -12.11 -17.98
CA LEU A 446 59.41 -12.56 -19.37
C LEU A 446 60.80 -12.59 -20.02
N TRP A 447 61.65 -11.61 -19.73
CA TRP A 447 63.05 -11.58 -20.16
C TRP A 447 63.85 -12.76 -19.59
N ALA A 448 63.73 -13.04 -18.29
CA ALA A 448 64.45 -14.15 -17.67
C ALA A 448 63.98 -15.51 -18.23
N ALA A 449 62.67 -15.71 -18.37
CA ALA A 449 62.11 -16.94 -18.91
C ALA A 449 62.50 -17.17 -20.38
N THR A 450 62.44 -16.12 -21.20
CA THR A 450 62.81 -16.22 -22.62
C THR A 450 64.32 -16.38 -22.80
N SER A 451 65.14 -15.75 -21.96
CA SER A 451 66.60 -15.96 -21.93
C SER A 451 66.96 -17.41 -21.64
N ILE A 452 66.29 -18.04 -20.65
CA ILE A 452 66.50 -19.46 -20.32
C ILE A 452 66.04 -20.35 -21.47
N ALA A 453 64.89 -20.03 -22.08
CA ALA A 453 64.37 -20.80 -23.20
C ALA A 453 65.32 -20.75 -24.41
N PHE A 454 65.78 -19.57 -24.81
CA PHE A 454 66.70 -19.40 -25.93
C PHE A 454 68.14 -19.89 -25.65
N ALA A 455 68.52 -20.09 -24.38
CA ALA A 455 69.77 -20.78 -24.06
C ALA A 455 69.77 -22.25 -24.53
N HIS A 456 68.59 -22.85 -24.69
CA HIS A 456 68.39 -24.22 -25.16
C HIS A 456 67.94 -24.30 -26.62
N ALA A 457 67.86 -23.18 -27.32
CA ALA A 457 67.43 -23.14 -28.72
C ALA A 457 68.63 -23.37 -29.65
N ASP A 458 68.42 -24.18 -30.70
CA ASP A 458 69.39 -24.30 -31.78
C ASP A 458 69.43 -22.99 -32.59
N HIS A 459 70.63 -22.40 -32.68
CA HIS A 459 70.86 -21.06 -33.22
C HIS A 459 71.91 -21.07 -34.35
N PRO A 460 71.59 -21.63 -35.53
CA PRO A 460 72.49 -21.52 -36.68
C PRO A 460 72.63 -20.04 -37.12
N PRO A 461 73.85 -19.56 -37.37
CA PRO A 461 74.08 -18.20 -37.85
C PRO A 461 73.53 -18.02 -39.27
N LEU A 462 72.93 -16.86 -39.56
CA LEU A 462 72.36 -16.54 -40.88
C LEU A 462 73.44 -16.42 -41.97
N LYS A 463 74.65 -15.98 -41.60
CA LYS A 463 75.84 -15.86 -42.47
C LYS A 463 77.05 -16.43 -41.75
N SER A 464 77.84 -17.25 -42.44
CA SER A 464 79.07 -17.84 -41.88
C SER A 464 80.19 -16.78 -41.79
N GLY A 465 80.68 -16.51 -40.58
CA GLY A 465 81.87 -15.68 -40.34
C GLY A 465 81.61 -14.21 -39.96
N GLU A 466 80.37 -13.73 -40.01
CA GLU A 466 79.98 -12.38 -39.58
C GLU A 466 78.81 -12.46 -38.60
N HIS A 467 79.07 -12.82 -37.35
CA HIS A 467 78.07 -12.75 -36.27
C HIS A 467 78.74 -12.45 -34.93
N PRO A 468 78.06 -11.72 -34.02
CA PRO A 468 78.50 -11.60 -32.63
C PRO A 468 78.49 -12.97 -31.91
N PRO A 469 79.11 -13.12 -30.73
CA PRO A 469 78.91 -14.31 -29.90
C PRO A 469 77.43 -14.42 -29.49
N TRP A 470 76.88 -15.64 -29.53
CA TRP A 470 75.50 -15.89 -29.12
C TRP A 470 75.34 -15.59 -27.64
N ASN A 471 74.40 -14.69 -27.33
CA ASN A 471 74.02 -14.40 -25.97
C ASN A 471 72.49 -14.48 -25.84
N PRO A 472 71.95 -15.55 -25.23
CA PRO A 472 70.51 -15.75 -25.10
C PRO A 472 69.78 -14.59 -24.42
N SER A 473 70.43 -13.91 -23.47
CA SER A 473 69.80 -12.83 -22.71
C SER A 473 69.74 -11.52 -23.48
N LEU A 474 70.77 -11.24 -24.30
CA LEU A 474 70.73 -10.12 -25.22
C LEU A 474 69.73 -10.37 -26.33
N PHE A 475 69.70 -11.58 -26.90
CA PHE A 475 68.71 -11.95 -27.92
C PHE A 475 67.27 -11.87 -27.39
N ALA A 476 67.01 -12.35 -26.17
CA ALA A 476 65.70 -12.20 -25.53
C ALA A 476 65.32 -10.73 -25.29
N LEU A 477 66.27 -9.90 -24.87
CA LEU A 477 66.04 -8.47 -24.64
C LEU A 477 65.77 -7.72 -25.95
N ASP A 478 66.50 -8.08 -27.01
CA ASP A 478 66.38 -7.55 -28.38
C ASP A 478 65.00 -7.87 -28.99
N LEU A 479 64.43 -9.05 -28.68
CA LEU A 479 63.05 -9.39 -29.03
C LEU A 479 62.01 -8.64 -28.19
N LEU A 480 62.30 -8.37 -26.91
CA LEU A 480 61.36 -7.75 -25.97
C LEU A 480 61.31 -6.23 -26.05
N LEU A 481 62.40 -5.58 -26.45
CA LEU A 481 62.52 -4.13 -26.54
C LEU A 481 62.38 -3.66 -27.99
N PRO A 482 61.16 -3.31 -28.44
CA PRO A 482 60.90 -3.06 -29.86
C PRO A 482 61.60 -1.82 -30.46
N VAL A 483 62.20 -0.98 -29.60
CA VAL A 483 62.80 0.31 -30.00
C VAL A 483 64.33 0.25 -30.00
N ILE A 484 64.94 -0.75 -29.35
CA ILE A 484 66.38 -0.85 -29.18
C ILE A 484 66.86 -2.11 -29.89
N ASP A 485 67.70 -1.93 -30.91
CA ASP A 485 68.42 -3.02 -31.56
C ASP A 485 69.74 -3.27 -30.81
N LEU A 486 69.84 -4.44 -30.18
CA LEU A 486 71.03 -4.91 -29.46
C LEU A 486 71.94 -5.78 -30.34
N GLY A 487 71.62 -5.89 -31.63
CA GLY A 487 72.46 -6.49 -32.66
C GLY A 487 72.47 -8.02 -32.64
N GLN A 488 71.42 -8.68 -32.15
CA GLN A 488 71.34 -10.14 -32.09
C GLN A 488 70.28 -10.70 -33.04
N VAL A 489 69.06 -10.15 -33.10
CA VAL A 489 67.91 -10.73 -33.83
C VAL A 489 68.15 -10.90 -35.34
N GLY A 490 69.02 -10.08 -35.95
CA GLY A 490 69.37 -10.13 -37.37
C GLY A 490 70.40 -11.20 -37.77
N TYR A 491 71.09 -11.84 -36.82
CA TYR A 491 72.21 -12.74 -37.08
C TYR A 491 71.90 -14.23 -36.90
N TRP A 492 70.76 -14.58 -36.30
CA TRP A 492 70.45 -15.96 -35.88
C TRP A 492 69.14 -16.46 -36.47
N GLN A 493 69.14 -17.65 -37.05
CA GLN A 493 67.93 -18.23 -37.64
C GLN A 493 67.27 -19.21 -36.65
N LEU A 494 66.18 -18.81 -36.01
CA LEU A 494 65.35 -19.74 -35.25
C LEU A 494 64.45 -20.55 -36.20
N ARG A 495 64.38 -21.87 -35.99
CA ARG A 495 63.55 -22.78 -36.80
C ARG A 495 62.47 -23.46 -35.95
N GLY A 496 61.34 -23.78 -36.57
CA GLY A 496 60.25 -24.55 -35.95
C GLY A 496 59.55 -23.78 -34.82
N GLY A 497 59.34 -24.43 -33.67
CA GLY A 497 58.63 -23.86 -32.52
C GLY A 497 59.29 -22.58 -31.96
N TRP A 498 60.60 -22.44 -32.10
CA TRP A 498 61.36 -21.29 -31.61
C TRP A 498 61.06 -19.99 -32.38
N GLN A 499 60.73 -20.09 -33.68
CA GLN A 499 60.31 -18.94 -34.50
C GLN A 499 58.95 -18.40 -34.07
N TRP A 500 58.02 -19.29 -33.73
CA TRP A 500 56.72 -18.87 -33.20
C TRP A 500 56.85 -18.29 -31.79
N LEU A 501 57.73 -18.86 -30.95
CA LEU A 501 58.03 -18.31 -29.64
C LEU A 501 58.61 -16.90 -29.75
N SER A 502 59.58 -16.65 -30.65
CA SER A 502 60.14 -15.30 -30.83
C SER A 502 59.10 -14.29 -31.31
N ALA A 503 58.19 -14.68 -32.22
CA ALA A 503 57.08 -13.82 -32.65
C ALA A 503 56.12 -13.47 -31.50
N VAL A 504 55.79 -14.44 -30.65
CA VAL A 504 54.96 -14.21 -29.45
C VAL A 504 55.65 -13.27 -28.47
N VAL A 505 56.96 -13.46 -28.25
CA VAL A 505 57.76 -12.60 -27.38
C VAL A 505 57.82 -11.16 -27.88
N ILE A 506 57.98 -10.94 -29.19
CA ILE A 506 57.91 -9.61 -29.81
C ILE A 506 56.56 -8.94 -29.56
N LEU A 507 55.45 -9.67 -29.78
CA LEU A 507 54.11 -9.13 -29.57
C LEU A 507 53.87 -8.75 -28.10
N LEU A 508 54.28 -9.61 -27.16
CA LEU A 508 54.21 -9.32 -25.72
C LEU A 508 55.12 -8.14 -25.33
N GLY A 509 56.29 -8.03 -25.94
CA GLY A 509 57.23 -6.92 -25.79
C GLY A 509 56.59 -5.57 -26.15
N TRP A 510 55.93 -5.49 -27.31
CA TRP A 510 55.18 -4.30 -27.74
C TRP A 510 54.06 -3.91 -26.76
N VAL A 511 53.30 -4.89 -26.27
CA VAL A 511 52.22 -4.65 -25.30
C VAL A 511 52.77 -4.12 -23.97
N LEU A 512 53.86 -4.70 -23.46
CA LEU A 512 54.46 -4.29 -22.19
C LEU A 512 55.23 -2.96 -22.30
N ALA A 513 55.95 -2.73 -23.40
CA ALA A 513 56.69 -1.50 -23.65
C ALA A 513 55.74 -0.29 -23.75
N THR A 514 54.61 -0.44 -24.46
CA THR A 514 53.58 0.60 -24.51
C THR A 514 52.95 0.87 -23.13
N THR A 515 52.80 -0.15 -22.27
CA THR A 515 52.38 0.04 -20.86
C THR A 515 53.34 0.91 -20.08
N VAL A 516 54.64 0.57 -20.14
CA VAL A 516 55.69 1.20 -19.36
C VAL A 516 55.87 2.65 -19.83
N ALA A 517 55.88 2.87 -21.15
CA ALA A 517 55.94 4.21 -21.74
C ALA A 517 54.75 5.07 -21.31
N ALA A 518 53.51 4.58 -21.45
CA ALA A 518 52.30 5.29 -21.05
C ALA A 518 52.25 5.58 -19.53
N GLY A 519 52.77 4.66 -18.71
CA GLY A 519 52.90 4.84 -17.26
C GLY A 519 53.93 5.92 -16.90
N ALA A 520 55.09 5.94 -17.57
CA ALA A 520 56.15 6.91 -17.34
C ALA A 520 55.75 8.33 -17.76
N THR A 521 55.06 8.50 -18.90
CA THR A 521 54.59 9.83 -19.35
C THR A 521 53.58 10.45 -18.36
N ARG A 522 52.77 9.63 -17.67
CA ARG A 522 51.82 10.11 -16.65
C ARG A 522 52.47 10.50 -15.33
N LEU A 523 53.57 9.85 -14.94
CA LEU A 523 54.33 10.22 -13.75
C LEU A 523 55.07 11.55 -13.94
N LEU A 524 55.64 11.78 -15.13
CA LEU A 524 56.32 13.03 -15.47
C LEU A 524 55.37 14.24 -15.60
N ARG A 525 54.08 14.01 -15.87
CA ARG A 525 53.06 15.08 -15.96
C ARG A 525 52.45 15.49 -14.60
N ARG A 526 52.84 14.84 -13.50
CA ARG A 526 52.36 15.10 -12.14
C ARG A 526 53.48 15.54 -11.18
N GLY A 527 54.68 15.80 -11.70
CA GLY A 527 55.83 16.33 -10.96
C GLY A 527 56.01 17.81 -11.20
#